data_AF-A0A952R1M9-F1
#
_entry.id   AF-A0A952R1M9-F1
#
_cell.length_a   1.000
_cell.length_b   1.000
_cell.length_c   1.000
_cell.angle_alpha   90.00
_cell.angle_beta   90.00
_cell.angle_gamma   90.00
#
_symmetry.space_group_name_H-M   'P 1'
#
loop_
_entity.id
_entity.type
_entity.pdbx_description
1 polymer ?
#
loop_
_entity_poly.entity_id
_entity_poly.type
_entity_poly.pdbx_seq_one_letter_code
_entity_poly.pdbx_strand_id
1 'polypeptide(L)'
;MRVEVQVRTGNDEPSQGLSVKTLGTLRLSGEKLTRPKPLLMVAYLAHEGPTDRDRLARLFCAGARDRKDALSTALGRLKGLVDRGSPDDPRVRAVVSTDALEFQAAALQLDAREALARYGGPFVQGCDSKLSPELEDWVVSTREALASLARDLHLRAADACLIERELVQAWEHALAAVKLTVSHGLDPAPTLGFLRCVATPEFLVPETWWRSLTPEMGEAAPEGVVSSPIRQSVSDWLSSVSSVDTLFGAPSLTR
;
A
#
# COMPACT_ATOMS: atom_id res chain seq x y z
N MET A 1 10.90 -20.13 -5.84
CA MET A 1 12.00 -19.31 -6.38
C MET A 1 12.40 -18.34 -5.28
N ARG A 2 13.67 -18.31 -4.84
CA ARG A 2 14.10 -17.53 -3.66
C ARG A 2 14.66 -16.18 -4.13
N VAL A 3 14.07 -15.08 -3.70
CA VAL A 3 14.59 -13.73 -3.97
C VAL A 3 15.73 -13.45 -3.00
N GLU A 4 16.95 -13.37 -3.51
CA GLU A 4 18.11 -12.95 -2.71
C GLU A 4 18.14 -11.42 -2.60
N VAL A 5 17.53 -10.91 -1.53
CA VAL A 5 17.65 -9.49 -1.15
C VAL A 5 19.10 -9.25 -0.72
N GLN A 6 19.91 -8.66 -1.60
CA GLN A 6 21.28 -8.25 -1.29
C GLN A 6 21.26 -7.05 -0.33
N VAL A 7 21.19 -7.34 0.97
CA VAL A 7 21.37 -6.36 2.04
C VAL A 7 22.81 -5.84 1.99
N ARG A 8 23.02 -4.68 1.38
CA ARG A 8 24.28 -3.94 1.47
C ARG A 8 24.42 -3.38 2.88
N THR A 9 25.28 -3.97 3.70
CA THR A 9 25.75 -3.41 4.97
C THR A 9 26.74 -2.27 4.73
N GLY A 10 26.28 -1.21 4.07
CA GLY A 10 27.00 0.08 3.97
C GLY A 10 26.68 0.94 5.19
N ASN A 11 27.70 1.35 5.94
CA ASN A 11 27.56 2.25 7.09
C ASN A 11 27.58 3.72 6.61
N ASP A 12 26.56 4.09 5.84
CA ASP A 12 26.36 5.44 5.34
C ASP A 12 25.43 6.22 6.29
N GLU A 13 25.81 7.45 6.65
CA GLU A 13 24.88 8.40 7.29
C GLU A 13 23.66 8.66 6.39
N PRO A 14 22.52 9.11 6.94
CA PRO A 14 21.32 9.44 6.18
C PRO A 14 21.56 10.68 5.29
N SER A 15 22.23 10.44 4.17
CA SER A 15 22.31 11.31 3.02
C SER A 15 20.90 11.78 2.70
N GLN A 16 20.67 13.10 2.69
CA GLN A 16 19.39 13.69 2.27
C GLN A 16 19.28 13.60 0.74
N GLY A 17 19.24 12.36 0.27
CA GLY A 17 19.34 11.95 -1.11
C GLY A 17 18.01 12.05 -1.85
N LEU A 18 18.14 12.20 -3.16
CA LEU A 18 17.05 12.35 -4.11
C LEU A 18 16.23 11.03 -4.19
N SER A 19 15.20 10.88 -3.36
CA SER A 19 14.34 9.68 -3.30
C SER A 19 12.97 9.90 -3.97
N VAL A 20 12.40 8.86 -4.56
CA VAL A 20 11.06 8.92 -5.18
C VAL A 20 10.01 8.53 -4.14
N LYS A 21 9.03 9.40 -3.90
CA LYS A 21 7.91 9.09 -3.02
C LYS A 21 6.75 8.52 -3.85
N THR A 22 6.48 7.24 -3.64
CA THR A 22 5.55 6.38 -4.39
C THR A 22 4.36 5.93 -3.54
N LEU A 23 4.42 6.07 -2.21
CA LEU A 23 3.26 5.92 -1.32
C LEU A 23 2.47 7.25 -1.30
N GLY A 24 1.18 7.17 -1.61
CA GLY A 24 0.35 8.31 -1.99
C GLY A 24 0.70 8.84 -3.39
N THR A 25 0.52 10.14 -3.62
CA THR A 25 0.74 10.76 -4.93
C THR A 25 2.22 10.74 -5.36
N LEU A 26 2.50 10.19 -6.54
CA LEU A 26 3.86 10.01 -7.06
C LEU A 26 4.61 11.34 -7.25
N ARG A 27 5.74 11.50 -6.56
CA ARG A 27 6.51 12.77 -6.46
C ARG A 27 8.00 12.53 -6.21
N LEU A 28 8.85 13.48 -6.55
CA LEU A 28 10.30 13.43 -6.28
C LEU A 28 10.65 14.29 -5.06
N SER A 29 11.41 13.75 -4.11
CA SER A 29 11.81 14.49 -2.91
C SER A 29 12.69 15.70 -3.29
N GLY A 30 12.26 16.91 -2.92
CA GLY A 30 13.02 18.15 -3.14
C GLY A 30 12.93 18.77 -4.55
N GLU A 31 12.24 18.14 -5.51
CA GLU A 31 12.26 18.58 -6.91
C GLU A 31 10.89 18.75 -7.58
N LYS A 32 10.86 19.55 -8.65
CA LYS A 32 9.63 19.88 -9.43
C LYS A 32 9.35 18.89 -10.57
N LEU A 33 9.84 17.65 -10.52
CA LEU A 33 9.54 16.63 -11.53
C LEU A 33 8.12 16.08 -11.33
N THR A 34 7.11 16.81 -11.81
CA THR A 34 5.68 16.50 -11.63
C THR A 34 5.08 15.54 -12.66
N ARG A 35 5.87 15.02 -13.60
CA ARG A 35 5.35 14.10 -14.63
C ARG A 35 5.32 12.66 -14.08
N PRO A 36 4.15 12.02 -13.95
CA PRO A 36 4.05 10.74 -13.25
C PRO A 36 4.71 9.59 -14.02
N LYS A 37 4.47 9.45 -15.34
CA LYS A 37 4.97 8.28 -16.11
C LYS A 37 6.51 8.12 -16.10
N PRO A 38 7.34 9.19 -16.15
CA PRO A 38 8.78 9.08 -15.88
C PRO A 38 9.13 8.65 -14.46
N LEU A 39 8.48 9.17 -13.42
CA LEU A 39 8.72 8.74 -12.03
C LEU A 39 8.29 7.28 -11.82
N LEU A 40 7.23 6.83 -12.49
CA LEU A 40 6.78 5.44 -12.45
C LEU A 40 7.81 4.48 -13.05
N MET A 41 8.57 4.93 -14.07
CA MET A 41 9.71 4.17 -14.59
C MET A 41 10.84 4.03 -13.57
N VAL A 42 11.10 5.05 -12.74
CA VAL A 42 12.09 4.94 -11.65
C VAL A 42 11.59 4.01 -10.54
N ALA A 43 10.32 4.13 -10.14
CA ALA A 43 9.71 3.23 -9.16
C ALA A 43 9.76 1.77 -9.63
N TYR A 44 9.34 1.52 -10.87
CA TYR A 44 9.43 0.22 -11.52
C TYR A 44 10.85 -0.35 -11.49
N LEU A 45 11.85 0.45 -11.91
CA LEU A 45 13.26 0.06 -11.90
C LEU A 45 13.88 -0.12 -10.52
N ALA A 46 13.26 0.41 -9.47
CA ALA A 46 13.69 0.22 -8.09
C ALA A 46 13.11 -1.07 -7.49
N HIS A 47 11.86 -1.42 -7.79
CA HIS A 47 11.20 -2.63 -7.30
C HIS A 47 11.52 -3.88 -8.12
N GLU A 48 11.51 -3.80 -9.46
CA GLU A 48 11.84 -4.93 -10.37
C GLU A 48 13.36 -5.07 -10.61
N GLY A 49 14.12 -4.00 -10.36
CA GLY A 49 15.56 -3.97 -10.58
C GLY A 49 16.00 -3.78 -12.05
N PRO A 50 17.26 -4.14 -12.38
CA PRO A 50 17.87 -3.84 -13.68
C PRO A 50 17.12 -4.47 -14.85
N THR A 51 16.57 -3.63 -15.74
CA THR A 51 15.65 -4.03 -16.81
C THR A 51 16.17 -3.64 -18.19
N ASP A 52 15.97 -4.52 -19.18
CA ASP A 52 16.32 -4.28 -20.58
C ASP A 52 15.56 -3.10 -21.19
N ARG A 53 16.28 -2.32 -22.01
CA ARG A 53 15.72 -1.18 -22.75
C ARG A 53 14.51 -1.57 -23.60
N ASP A 54 14.53 -2.74 -24.24
CA ASP A 54 13.40 -3.19 -25.06
C ASP A 54 12.19 -3.65 -24.22
N ARG A 55 12.33 -4.05 -22.94
CA ARG A 55 11.18 -4.26 -22.02
C ARG A 55 10.59 -2.92 -21.58
N LEU A 56 11.43 -1.96 -21.18
CA LEU A 56 10.98 -0.59 -20.84
C LEU A 56 10.28 0.10 -22.01
N ALA A 57 10.77 -0.09 -23.24
CA ALA A 57 10.16 0.46 -24.46
C ALA A 57 8.80 -0.17 -24.80
N ARG A 58 8.53 -1.42 -24.36
CA ARG A 58 7.18 -2.01 -24.44
C ARG A 58 6.26 -1.38 -23.39
N LEU A 59 6.61 -1.46 -22.11
CA LEU A 59 5.81 -0.99 -20.99
C LEU A 59 5.50 0.52 -21.06
N PHE A 60 6.54 1.37 -21.14
CA PHE A 60 6.37 2.81 -20.98
C PHE A 60 6.07 3.54 -22.28
N CYS A 61 6.38 2.93 -23.43
CA CYS A 61 6.30 3.57 -24.75
C CYS A 61 5.39 2.85 -25.77
N ALA A 62 4.56 1.88 -25.37
CA ALA A 62 3.67 1.10 -26.26
C ALA A 62 3.02 1.88 -27.41
N GLY A 63 2.40 3.04 -27.12
CA GLY A 63 1.71 3.89 -28.10
C GLY A 63 2.57 4.94 -28.82
N ALA A 64 3.90 4.88 -28.74
CA ALA A 64 4.80 5.83 -29.41
C ALA A 64 5.15 5.37 -30.84
N ARG A 65 5.17 6.32 -31.79
CA ARG A 65 5.53 6.07 -33.21
C ARG A 65 6.93 5.47 -33.37
N ASP A 66 7.89 5.97 -32.61
CA ASP A 66 9.15 5.28 -32.33
C ASP A 66 9.27 5.07 -30.81
N ARG A 67 9.53 3.82 -30.41
CA ARG A 67 9.59 3.41 -29.00
C ARG A 67 11.00 3.54 -28.40
N LYS A 68 12.05 3.51 -29.23
CA LYS A 68 13.45 3.64 -28.81
C LYS A 68 13.83 5.11 -28.59
N ASP A 69 13.35 6.02 -29.43
CA ASP A 69 13.50 7.47 -29.25
C ASP A 69 12.65 7.99 -28.10
N ALA A 70 11.40 7.50 -27.96
CA ALA A 70 10.54 7.84 -26.83
C ALA A 70 11.16 7.39 -25.49
N LEU A 71 11.68 6.17 -25.41
CA LEU A 71 12.41 5.69 -24.22
C LEU A 71 13.68 6.49 -23.97
N SER A 72 14.49 6.74 -25.00
CA SER A 72 15.75 7.48 -24.84
C SER A 72 15.51 8.94 -24.41
N THR A 73 14.39 9.54 -24.84
CA THR A 73 13.91 10.84 -24.35
C THR A 73 13.42 10.78 -22.89
N ALA A 74 12.74 9.70 -22.50
CA ALA A 74 12.29 9.49 -21.12
C ALA A 74 13.47 9.30 -20.16
N LEU A 75 14.37 8.36 -20.46
CA LEU A 75 15.64 8.17 -19.74
C LEU A 75 16.49 9.44 -19.76
N GLY A 76 16.42 10.21 -20.85
CA GLY A 76 16.98 11.57 -21.00
C GLY A 76 16.64 12.48 -19.83
N ARG A 77 15.37 12.50 -19.43
CA ARG A 77 14.80 13.31 -18.33
C ARG A 77 15.01 12.72 -16.93
N LEU A 78 15.45 11.45 -16.84
CA LEU A 78 15.73 10.75 -15.58
C LEU A 78 17.24 10.72 -15.25
N LYS A 79 18.02 11.66 -15.79
CA LYS A 79 19.46 11.78 -15.49
C LYS A 79 19.66 11.99 -13.98
N GLY A 80 20.45 11.11 -13.34
CA GLY A 80 20.67 11.13 -11.89
C GLY A 80 19.68 10.29 -11.07
N LEU A 81 18.57 9.83 -11.67
CA LEU A 81 17.62 8.90 -11.06
C LEU A 81 17.79 7.46 -11.58
N VAL A 82 18.32 7.30 -12.80
CA VAL A 82 18.65 6.00 -13.39
C VAL A 82 20.06 5.98 -13.96
N ASP A 83 20.75 4.86 -13.76
CA ASP A 83 21.83 4.42 -14.64
C ASP A 83 21.20 3.78 -15.90
N ARG A 84 21.79 4.05 -17.06
CA ARG A 84 21.25 3.67 -18.38
C ARG A 84 21.90 2.41 -18.97
N GLY A 85 22.82 1.79 -18.24
CA GLY A 85 23.62 0.65 -18.67
C GLY A 85 24.92 1.04 -19.36
N SER A 86 25.87 0.11 -19.38
CA SER A 86 27.14 0.18 -20.11
C SER A 86 27.10 -0.71 -21.36
N PRO A 87 28.16 -0.79 -22.19
CA PRO A 87 28.28 -1.81 -23.23
C PRO A 87 28.25 -3.24 -22.68
N ASP A 88 28.74 -3.45 -21.46
CA ASP A 88 28.89 -4.77 -20.81
C ASP A 88 27.63 -5.21 -20.05
N ASP A 89 26.86 -4.26 -19.50
CA ASP A 89 25.50 -4.50 -18.97
C ASP A 89 24.54 -3.39 -19.46
N PRO A 90 23.82 -3.61 -20.58
CA PRO A 90 22.95 -2.61 -21.18
C PRO A 90 21.60 -2.40 -20.45
N ARG A 91 21.40 -3.06 -19.30
CA ARG A 91 20.18 -2.91 -18.48
C ARG A 91 20.19 -1.58 -17.75
N VAL A 92 19.06 -0.90 -17.80
CA VAL A 92 18.79 0.33 -17.05
C VAL A 92 18.43 -0.05 -15.62
N ARG A 93 18.86 0.71 -14.62
CA ARG A 93 18.54 0.49 -13.20
C ARG A 93 18.27 1.81 -12.49
N ALA A 94 17.44 1.79 -11.45
CA ALA A 94 17.33 2.95 -10.55
C ALA A 94 18.65 3.12 -9.76
N VAL A 95 19.00 4.37 -9.45
CA VAL A 95 20.12 4.70 -8.54
C VAL A 95 19.64 5.46 -7.29
N VAL A 96 18.35 5.34 -6.98
CA VAL A 96 17.63 6.04 -5.89
C VAL A 96 16.63 5.10 -5.23
N SER A 97 16.31 5.35 -3.95
CA SER A 97 15.29 4.61 -3.20
C SER A 97 13.86 5.05 -3.53
N THR A 98 12.89 4.22 -3.12
CA THR A 98 11.48 4.62 -2.96
C THR A 98 11.06 4.53 -1.50
N ASP A 99 10.09 5.33 -1.08
CA ASP A 99 9.46 5.16 0.26
C ASP A 99 8.76 3.81 0.42
N ALA A 100 8.24 3.22 -0.66
CA ALA A 100 7.73 1.85 -0.64
C ALA A 100 8.82 0.80 -0.31
N LEU A 101 10.04 0.95 -0.85
CA LEU A 101 11.18 0.08 -0.47
C LEU A 101 11.67 0.37 0.96
N GLU A 102 11.69 1.65 1.38
CA GLU A 102 12.02 2.05 2.76
C GLU A 102 11.00 1.46 3.76
N PHE A 103 9.71 1.44 3.41
CA PHE A 103 8.63 0.78 4.15
C PHE A 103 8.80 -0.74 4.20
N GLN A 104 9.04 -1.40 3.06
CA GLN A 104 9.28 -2.84 3.01
C GLN A 104 10.51 -3.26 3.82
N ALA A 105 11.58 -2.46 3.80
CA ALA A 105 12.78 -2.71 4.60
C ALA A 105 12.51 -2.62 6.11
N ALA A 106 11.79 -1.59 6.57
CA ALA A 106 11.39 -1.46 7.98
C ALA A 106 10.47 -2.62 8.41
N ALA A 107 9.51 -2.99 7.57
CA ALA A 107 8.60 -4.11 7.83
C ALA A 107 9.32 -5.46 8.01
N LEU A 108 10.44 -5.67 7.29
CA LEU A 108 11.29 -6.85 7.43
C LEU A 108 12.11 -6.87 8.74
N GLN A 109 12.37 -5.72 9.36
CA GLN A 109 12.98 -5.63 10.70
C GLN A 109 11.96 -5.83 11.83
N LEU A 110 10.68 -6.09 11.50
CA LEU A 110 9.56 -6.25 12.43
C LEU A 110 9.19 -5.01 13.27
N ASP A 111 9.82 -3.85 13.06
CA ASP A 111 9.36 -2.60 13.65
C ASP A 111 8.12 -2.09 12.90
N ALA A 112 6.95 -2.51 13.40
CA ALA A 112 5.66 -2.09 12.86
C ALA A 112 5.43 -0.58 13.00
N ARG A 113 5.97 0.08 14.03
CA ARG A 113 5.81 1.52 14.24
C ARG A 113 6.62 2.31 13.22
N GLU A 114 7.89 1.94 13.03
CA GLU A 114 8.77 2.57 12.05
C GLU A 114 8.26 2.36 10.62
N ALA A 115 7.77 1.15 10.30
CA ALA A 115 7.20 0.83 9.01
C ALA A 115 5.90 1.62 8.76
N LEU A 116 4.92 1.58 9.67
CA LEU A 116 3.66 2.28 9.50
C LEU A 116 3.85 3.82 9.41
N ALA A 117 4.84 4.38 10.10
CA ALA A 117 5.21 5.80 9.96
C ALA A 117 5.72 6.18 8.55
N ARG A 118 6.18 5.21 7.74
CA ARG A 118 6.54 5.40 6.33
C ARG A 118 5.37 5.15 5.36
N TYR A 119 4.28 4.52 5.80
CA TYR A 119 3.16 4.16 4.93
C TYR A 119 2.28 5.37 4.57
N GLY A 120 2.73 6.16 3.59
CA GLY A 120 2.05 7.38 3.12
C GLY A 120 0.74 7.19 2.34
N GLY A 121 0.17 5.98 2.31
CA GLY A 121 -1.05 5.64 1.58
C GLY A 121 -0.82 4.86 0.27
N PRO A 122 -1.87 4.71 -0.58
CA PRO A 122 -1.85 3.83 -1.74
C PRO A 122 -0.69 4.05 -2.70
N PHE A 123 -0.09 2.94 -3.18
CA PHE A 123 1.00 2.99 -4.15
C PHE A 123 0.57 3.65 -5.47
N VAL A 124 1.35 4.66 -5.89
CA VAL A 124 1.17 5.45 -7.11
C VAL A 124 -0.23 6.09 -7.27
N GLN A 125 -0.79 6.62 -6.18
CA GLN A 125 -2.16 7.15 -6.15
C GLN A 125 -2.41 8.19 -7.27
N GLY A 126 -3.37 7.90 -8.16
CA GLY A 126 -3.78 8.78 -9.27
C GLY A 126 -2.94 8.66 -10.55
N CYS A 127 -2.10 7.64 -10.69
CA CYS A 127 -1.23 7.44 -11.86
C CYS A 127 -1.84 6.52 -12.96
N ASP A 128 -3.06 6.05 -12.74
CA ASP A 128 -3.63 4.86 -13.41
C ASP A 128 -4.01 5.13 -14.88
N SER A 129 -4.29 6.38 -15.26
CA SER A 129 -4.65 6.70 -16.64
C SER A 129 -3.45 6.60 -17.60
N LYS A 130 -3.61 5.82 -18.68
CA LYS A 130 -2.66 5.67 -19.82
C LYS A 130 -1.39 4.86 -19.52
N LEU A 131 -1.54 3.83 -18.69
CA LEU A 131 -0.59 2.71 -18.60
C LEU A 131 -0.76 1.75 -19.81
N SER A 132 0.06 0.72 -19.87
CA SER A 132 -0.16 -0.48 -20.70
C SER A 132 -0.65 -1.62 -19.79
N PRO A 133 -1.41 -2.62 -20.24
CA PRO A 133 -1.92 -3.69 -19.38
C PRO A 133 -0.86 -4.32 -18.45
N GLU A 134 0.27 -4.80 -18.99
CA GLU A 134 1.39 -5.37 -18.19
C GLU A 134 1.95 -4.40 -17.10
N LEU A 135 1.78 -3.09 -17.27
CA LEU A 135 2.20 -2.05 -16.31
C LEU A 135 1.07 -1.68 -15.33
N GLU A 136 -0.18 -1.82 -15.75
CA GLU A 136 -1.37 -1.61 -14.92
C GLU A 136 -1.53 -2.77 -13.93
N ASP A 137 -1.45 -4.01 -14.43
CA ASP A 137 -1.40 -5.25 -13.63
C ASP A 137 -0.28 -5.19 -12.56
N TRP A 138 0.90 -4.67 -12.96
CA TRP A 138 2.04 -4.48 -12.06
C TRP A 138 1.79 -3.38 -11.00
N VAL A 139 1.16 -2.26 -11.36
CA VAL A 139 0.78 -1.21 -10.39
C VAL A 139 -0.25 -1.73 -9.40
N VAL A 140 -1.27 -2.46 -9.87
CA VAL A 140 -2.34 -3.03 -9.04
C VAL A 140 -1.78 -4.06 -8.06
N SER A 141 -1.08 -5.09 -8.55
CA SER A 141 -0.50 -6.13 -7.70
C SER A 141 0.55 -5.60 -6.72
N THR A 142 1.37 -4.62 -7.09
CA THR A 142 2.30 -3.96 -6.16
C THR A 142 1.56 -3.15 -5.09
N ARG A 143 0.48 -2.45 -5.47
CA ARG A 143 -0.38 -1.69 -4.55
C ARG A 143 -1.08 -2.59 -3.54
N GLU A 144 -1.64 -3.72 -3.99
CA GLU A 144 -2.27 -4.73 -3.13
C GLU A 144 -1.26 -5.38 -2.17
N ALA A 145 -0.08 -5.76 -2.67
CA ALA A 145 0.97 -6.34 -1.83
C ALA A 145 1.45 -5.37 -0.72
N LEU A 146 1.61 -4.08 -1.05
CA LEU A 146 1.98 -3.04 -0.08
C LEU A 146 0.84 -2.74 0.91
N ALA A 147 -0.41 -2.73 0.47
CA ALA A 147 -1.58 -2.55 1.34
C ALA A 147 -1.82 -3.75 2.27
N SER A 148 -1.62 -4.97 1.78
CA SER A 148 -1.67 -6.20 2.58
C SER A 148 -0.59 -6.23 3.66
N LEU A 149 0.64 -5.83 3.32
CA LEU A 149 1.72 -5.67 4.30
C LEU A 149 1.39 -4.60 5.37
N ALA A 150 0.84 -3.46 4.96
CA ALA A 150 0.43 -2.40 5.90
C ALA A 150 -0.73 -2.84 6.82
N ARG A 151 -1.72 -3.57 6.28
CA ARG A 151 -2.80 -4.20 7.04
C ARG A 151 -2.25 -5.15 8.09
N ASP A 152 -1.35 -6.04 7.71
CA ASP A 152 -0.79 -7.06 8.62
C ASP A 152 0.08 -6.44 9.72
N LEU A 153 0.80 -5.35 9.42
CA LEU A 153 1.50 -4.55 10.42
C LEU A 153 0.54 -3.83 11.38
N HIS A 154 -0.56 -3.28 10.87
CA HIS A 154 -1.61 -2.68 11.71
C HIS A 154 -2.27 -3.73 12.63
N LEU A 155 -2.56 -4.94 12.15
CA LEU A 155 -3.12 -6.00 13.00
C LEU A 155 -2.14 -6.41 14.13
N ARG A 156 -0.83 -6.50 13.85
CA ARG A 156 0.20 -6.75 14.88
C ARG A 156 0.33 -5.60 15.87
N ALA A 157 0.30 -4.35 15.39
CA ALA A 157 0.38 -3.18 16.27
C ALA A 157 -0.87 -3.05 17.15
N ALA A 158 -2.05 -3.39 16.63
CA ALA A 158 -3.28 -3.47 17.41
C ALA A 158 -3.20 -4.55 18.51
N ASP A 159 -2.69 -5.75 18.19
CA ASP A 159 -2.48 -6.84 19.15
C ASP A 159 -1.53 -6.43 20.29
N ALA A 160 -0.39 -5.81 19.97
CA ALA A 160 0.53 -5.27 20.96
C ALA A 160 -0.12 -4.22 21.88
N CYS A 161 -0.88 -3.28 21.31
CA CYS A 161 -1.61 -2.27 22.09
C CYS A 161 -2.67 -2.90 23.01
N LEU A 162 -3.29 -4.04 22.65
CA LEU A 162 -4.23 -4.75 23.53
C LEU A 162 -3.52 -5.39 24.73
N ILE A 163 -2.34 -5.97 24.52
CA ILE A 163 -1.48 -6.54 25.58
C ILE A 163 -1.07 -5.43 26.57
N GLU A 164 -0.67 -4.26 26.06
CA GLU A 164 -0.28 -3.09 26.85
C GLU A 164 -1.48 -2.28 27.41
N ARG A 165 -2.71 -2.66 27.02
CA ARG A 165 -3.99 -2.01 27.38
C ARG A 165 -4.18 -0.59 26.83
N GLU A 166 -3.45 -0.22 25.79
CA GLU A 166 -3.63 0.98 24.97
C GLU A 166 -4.85 0.84 24.03
N LEU A 167 -6.06 0.79 24.62
CA LEU A 167 -7.29 0.43 23.89
C LEU A 167 -7.65 1.38 22.73
N VAL A 168 -7.24 2.66 22.80
CA VAL A 168 -7.51 3.65 21.75
C VAL A 168 -6.58 3.42 20.55
N GLN A 169 -5.30 3.15 20.80
CA GLN A 169 -4.27 2.85 19.81
C GLN A 169 -4.59 1.52 19.12
N ALA A 170 -5.05 0.52 19.89
CA ALA A 170 -5.60 -0.72 19.35
C ALA A 170 -6.81 -0.47 18.43
N TRP A 171 -7.74 0.41 18.82
CA TRP A 171 -8.88 0.80 17.97
C TRP A 171 -8.43 1.46 16.65
N GLU A 172 -7.50 2.42 16.72
CA GLU A 172 -7.01 3.14 15.54
C GLU A 172 -6.31 2.21 14.53
N HIS A 173 -5.47 1.29 15.02
CA HIS A 173 -4.81 0.30 14.18
C HIS A 173 -5.78 -0.75 13.61
N ALA A 174 -6.75 -1.23 14.40
CA ALA A 174 -7.80 -2.13 13.90
C ALA A 174 -8.63 -1.47 12.77
N LEU A 175 -9.01 -0.20 12.93
CA LEU A 175 -9.75 0.55 11.93
C LEU A 175 -8.92 0.77 10.65
N ALA A 176 -7.61 1.03 10.78
CA ALA A 176 -6.72 1.17 9.63
C ALA A 176 -6.59 -0.13 8.83
N ALA A 177 -6.48 -1.28 9.50
CA ALA A 177 -6.49 -2.60 8.85
C ALA A 177 -7.82 -2.87 8.10
N VAL A 178 -8.97 -2.55 8.71
CA VAL A 178 -10.29 -2.66 8.02
C VAL A 178 -10.34 -1.77 6.78
N LYS A 179 -9.94 -0.50 6.90
CA LYS A 179 -9.92 0.46 5.77
C LYS A 179 -9.04 -0.02 4.62
N LEU A 180 -7.85 -0.55 4.90
CA LEU A 180 -6.97 -1.12 3.86
C LEU A 180 -7.58 -2.36 3.21
N THR A 181 -8.22 -3.23 4.00
CA THR A 181 -8.90 -4.43 3.48
C THR A 181 -10.00 -4.05 2.48
N VAL A 182 -10.89 -3.12 2.85
CA VAL A 182 -11.96 -2.63 1.97
C VAL A 182 -11.42 -1.88 0.75
N SER A 183 -10.53 -0.90 0.96
CA SER A 183 -10.06 0.01 -0.10
C SER A 183 -9.20 -0.65 -1.19
N HIS A 184 -8.73 -1.87 -0.94
CA HIS A 184 -7.88 -2.64 -1.86
C HIS A 184 -8.42 -4.05 -2.17
N GLY A 185 -9.67 -4.36 -1.79
CA GLY A 185 -10.29 -5.66 -2.09
C GLY A 185 -9.53 -6.86 -1.53
N LEU A 186 -8.78 -6.68 -0.44
CA LEU A 186 -7.91 -7.72 0.12
C LEU A 186 -8.75 -8.82 0.78
N ASP A 187 -8.19 -10.03 0.88
CA ASP A 187 -8.77 -11.11 1.70
C ASP A 187 -9.13 -10.60 3.12
N PRO A 188 -10.41 -10.65 3.52
CA PRO A 188 -10.84 -10.15 4.82
C PRO A 188 -10.56 -11.12 5.97
N ALA A 189 -10.17 -12.37 5.70
CA ALA A 189 -10.03 -13.39 6.74
C ALA A 189 -9.04 -13.02 7.88
N PRO A 190 -7.86 -12.39 7.63
CA PRO A 190 -6.97 -11.95 8.72
C PRO A 190 -7.61 -10.85 9.59
N THR A 191 -8.30 -9.89 8.97
CA THR A 191 -8.96 -8.77 9.66
C THR A 191 -10.16 -9.25 10.47
N LEU A 192 -11.01 -10.11 9.90
CA LEU A 192 -12.13 -10.74 10.59
C LEU A 192 -11.66 -11.68 11.70
N GLY A 193 -10.54 -12.39 11.50
CA GLY A 193 -9.90 -13.21 12.52
C GLY A 193 -9.50 -12.40 13.74
N PHE A 194 -8.78 -11.28 13.53
CA PHE A 194 -8.41 -10.36 14.60
C PHE A 194 -9.63 -9.78 15.31
N LEU A 195 -10.60 -9.23 14.57
CA LEU A 195 -11.81 -8.64 15.17
C LEU A 195 -12.59 -9.64 16.03
N ARG A 196 -12.60 -10.94 15.68
CA ARG A 196 -13.23 -12.01 16.50
C ARG A 196 -12.50 -12.27 17.82
N CYS A 197 -11.19 -12.03 17.89
CA CYS A 197 -10.43 -12.11 19.15
C CYS A 197 -10.72 -10.90 20.06
N VAL A 198 -10.79 -9.68 19.49
CA VAL A 198 -11.05 -8.45 20.26
C VAL A 198 -12.53 -8.28 20.63
N ALA A 199 -13.45 -8.94 19.91
CA ALA A 199 -14.88 -9.01 20.25
C ALA A 199 -15.20 -9.74 21.57
N THR A 200 -14.18 -10.23 22.28
CA THR A 200 -14.33 -10.95 23.55
C THR A 200 -14.89 -10.04 24.66
N PRO A 201 -15.61 -10.61 25.65
CA PRO A 201 -16.34 -9.85 26.66
C PRO A 201 -15.49 -8.90 27.54
N GLU A 202 -14.16 -9.01 27.48
CA GLU A 202 -13.20 -8.28 28.31
C GLU A 202 -12.81 -6.92 27.70
N PHE A 203 -13.01 -6.72 26.39
CA PHE A 203 -12.65 -5.48 25.69
C PHE A 203 -13.86 -4.60 25.40
N LEU A 204 -13.79 -3.34 25.83
CA LEU A 204 -14.85 -2.35 25.66
C LEU A 204 -14.61 -1.55 24.38
N VAL A 205 -15.20 -2.01 23.27
CA VAL A 205 -15.14 -1.32 21.98
C VAL A 205 -15.86 0.04 22.07
N PRO A 206 -15.21 1.17 21.75
CA PRO A 206 -15.84 2.49 21.81
C PRO A 206 -17.01 2.61 20.83
N GLU A 207 -18.10 3.27 21.22
CA GLU A 207 -19.26 3.45 20.32
C GLU A 207 -18.94 4.32 19.09
N THR A 208 -17.89 5.13 19.16
CA THR A 208 -17.32 5.87 18.02
C THR A 208 -16.64 4.96 16.99
N TRP A 209 -16.15 3.77 17.36
CA TRP A 209 -15.57 2.81 16.42
C TRP A 209 -16.65 2.34 15.43
N TRP A 210 -17.83 1.95 15.94
CA TRP A 210 -19.02 1.59 15.15
C TRP A 210 -19.41 2.64 14.12
N ARG A 211 -19.66 3.88 14.55
CA ARG A 211 -20.16 4.97 13.70
C ARG A 211 -19.18 5.34 12.57
N SER A 212 -17.92 4.93 12.67
CA SER A 212 -16.89 5.16 11.64
C SER A 212 -16.82 4.07 10.55
N LEU A 213 -17.49 2.93 10.76
CA LEU A 213 -17.56 1.82 9.78
C LEU A 213 -18.79 1.89 8.86
N THR A 214 -19.82 2.65 9.24
CA THR A 214 -21.12 2.67 8.52
C THR A 214 -21.47 4.06 7.95
N PRO A 215 -20.57 4.77 7.23
CA PRO A 215 -20.84 6.13 6.74
C PRO A 215 -21.97 6.19 5.69
N GLU A 216 -22.28 5.08 5.02
CA GLU A 216 -23.38 5.00 4.04
C GLU A 216 -24.73 4.61 4.67
N MET A 217 -24.75 4.14 5.93
CA MET A 217 -25.99 3.84 6.64
C MET A 217 -26.51 5.08 7.37
N GLY A 218 -27.15 5.98 6.62
CA GLY A 218 -27.87 7.12 7.19
C GLY A 218 -28.95 6.69 8.19
N GLU A 219 -28.98 7.37 9.34
CA GLU A 219 -30.05 7.34 10.38
C GLU A 219 -30.44 5.98 11.01
N ALA A 220 -29.85 4.86 10.59
CA ALA A 220 -30.19 3.51 11.07
C ALA A 220 -29.39 3.04 12.32
N ALA A 221 -29.10 3.94 13.27
CA ALA A 221 -28.57 3.55 14.59
C ALA A 221 -29.76 3.26 15.53
N PRO A 222 -29.95 2.03 16.05
CA PRO A 222 -31.13 1.71 16.85
C PRO A 222 -31.09 2.40 18.22
N GLU A 223 -31.99 3.36 18.43
CA GLU A 223 -32.11 4.07 19.71
C GLU A 223 -32.52 3.12 20.85
N GLY A 224 -31.85 3.25 22.01
CA GLY A 224 -32.12 2.46 23.22
C GLY A 224 -30.97 1.56 23.70
N VAL A 225 -29.86 1.49 22.96
CA VAL A 225 -28.70 0.61 23.24
C VAL A 225 -27.78 1.19 24.34
N VAL A 226 -28.27 1.31 25.57
CA VAL A 226 -27.51 1.83 26.72
C VAL A 226 -27.19 0.71 27.74
N SER A 227 -25.92 0.63 28.15
CA SER A 227 -25.39 -0.16 29.27
C SER A 227 -25.37 -1.71 29.19
N SER A 228 -25.64 -2.36 28.04
CA SER A 228 -25.45 -3.84 27.93
C SER A 228 -25.20 -4.44 26.53
N PRO A 229 -25.82 -3.98 25.41
CA PRO A 229 -25.85 -4.81 24.18
C PRO A 229 -24.59 -4.84 23.30
N ILE A 230 -23.49 -4.16 23.68
CA ILE A 230 -22.28 -4.02 22.83
C ILE A 230 -21.72 -5.40 22.39
N ARG A 231 -21.77 -6.40 23.29
CA ARG A 231 -21.32 -7.78 23.00
C ARG A 231 -22.20 -8.50 21.97
N GLN A 232 -23.51 -8.25 22.00
CA GLN A 232 -24.44 -8.76 20.98
C GLN A 232 -24.07 -8.15 19.62
N SER A 233 -23.95 -6.82 19.57
CA SER A 233 -23.71 -6.06 18.33
C SER A 233 -22.46 -6.51 17.56
N VAL A 234 -21.37 -6.93 18.22
CA VAL A 234 -20.19 -7.44 17.49
C VAL A 234 -20.45 -8.82 16.88
N SER A 235 -21.12 -9.73 17.60
CA SER A 235 -21.48 -11.04 17.07
C SER A 235 -22.52 -10.94 15.95
N ASP A 236 -23.53 -10.08 16.13
CA ASP A 236 -24.63 -9.89 15.20
C ASP A 236 -24.16 -9.16 13.93
N TRP A 237 -23.27 -8.17 14.06
CA TRP A 237 -22.59 -7.55 12.92
C TRP A 237 -21.70 -8.56 12.19
N LEU A 238 -20.80 -9.27 12.87
CA LEU A 238 -19.95 -10.29 12.23
C LEU A 238 -20.77 -11.41 11.55
N SER A 239 -21.97 -11.71 12.04
CA SER A 239 -22.91 -12.64 11.42
C SER A 239 -23.62 -12.03 10.20
N SER A 240 -24.05 -10.76 10.27
CA SER A 240 -24.60 -10.01 9.11
C SER A 240 -23.56 -9.73 8.02
N VAL A 241 -22.28 -9.72 8.40
CA VAL A 241 -21.10 -9.52 7.55
C VAL A 241 -20.58 -10.86 6.98
N SER A 242 -21.21 -12.00 7.32
CA SER A 242 -20.89 -13.28 6.68
C SER A 242 -21.25 -13.33 5.18
N SER A 243 -22.09 -12.40 4.70
CA SER A 243 -22.08 -11.98 3.30
C SER A 243 -21.06 -10.85 3.14
N VAL A 244 -19.97 -11.14 2.43
CA VAL A 244 -18.88 -10.19 2.14
C VAL A 244 -19.42 -8.93 1.45
N ASP A 245 -20.47 -9.09 0.64
CA ASP A 245 -21.15 -8.03 -0.11
C ASP A 245 -21.60 -6.83 0.75
N THR A 246 -21.94 -7.06 2.04
CA THR A 246 -22.58 -6.06 2.92
C THR A 246 -21.61 -5.01 3.49
N LEU A 247 -20.29 -5.27 3.49
CA LEU A 247 -19.26 -4.25 3.80
C LEU A 247 -18.37 -3.92 2.63
N PHE A 248 -18.11 -4.90 1.75
CA PHE A 248 -17.11 -4.79 0.70
C PHE A 248 -17.71 -4.34 -0.64
N GLY A 249 -19.00 -3.97 -0.66
CA GLY A 249 -19.63 -3.17 -1.71
C GLY A 249 -19.47 -3.77 -3.11
N ALA A 250 -20.09 -4.94 -3.32
CA ALA A 250 -19.93 -5.72 -4.56
C ALA A 250 -20.05 -4.83 -5.81
N PRO A 251 -18.98 -4.69 -6.63
CA PRO A 251 -19.00 -3.80 -7.80
C PRO A 251 -20.06 -4.29 -8.77
N SER A 252 -21.02 -3.42 -9.10
CA SER A 252 -22.19 -3.77 -9.89
C SER A 252 -21.80 -4.11 -11.34
N LEU A 253 -21.51 -5.38 -11.61
CA LEU A 253 -21.28 -5.94 -12.94
C LEU A 253 -22.61 -6.08 -13.71
N THR A 254 -23.34 -4.98 -13.85
CA THR A 254 -24.33 -4.81 -14.91
C THR A 254 -23.64 -4.75 -16.27
N ARG A 255 -24.21 -5.48 -17.22
CA ARG A 255 -23.73 -5.66 -18.60
C ARG A 255 -23.74 -4.38 -19.44
#